data_AF-A0A7V4CXL0-F1
#
_entry.id   AF-A0A7V4CXL0-F1
#
_cell.length_a   1.000
_cell.length_b   1.000
_cell.length_c   1.000
_cell.angle_alpha   90.00
_cell.angle_beta   90.00
_cell.angle_gamma   90.00
#
_symmetry.space_group_name_H-M   'P 1'
#
loop_
_entity.id
_entity.type
_entity.pdbx_description
1 polymer ?
#
loop_
_entity_poly.entity_id
_entity_poly.type
_entity_poly.pdbx_seq_one_letter_code
_entity_poly.pdbx_strand_id
1 'polypeptide(L)' 'MKAVVEAVLSVPLPVTLAAVAAIGLLVGLQRYQRCPHCGRIVRRAMRGWLRCPSCGRQYRRGLRVR' A
#
# COMPACT_ATOMS: atom_id res chain seq x y z
N MET A 1 24.33 23.66 1.77
CA MET A 1 23.31 23.39 0.74
C MET A 1 23.90 22.86 -0.57
N LYS A 2 25.01 23.40 -1.11
CA LYS A 2 25.69 22.87 -2.33
C LYS A 2 26.00 21.37 -2.28
N ALA A 3 26.56 20.87 -1.18
CA ALA A 3 26.89 19.45 -1.03
C ALA A 3 25.66 18.51 -1.03
N VAL A 4 24.50 18.99 -0.58
CA VAL A 4 23.26 18.19 -0.58
C VAL A 4 22.72 18.05 -2.01
N VAL A 5 22.82 19.12 -2.81
CA VAL A 5 22.36 19.13 -4.21
C VAL A 5 23.21 18.20 -5.07
N GLU A 6 24.53 18.19 -4.89
CA GLU A 6 25.43 17.27 -5.61
C GLU A 6 25.24 15.80 -5.19
N ALA A 7 24.94 15.56 -3.90
CA ALA A 7 24.60 14.23 -3.41
C ALA A 7 23.28 13.70 -4.01
N VAL A 8 22.28 14.58 -4.24
CA VAL A 8 21.01 14.19 -4.87
C VAL A 8 21.18 13.90 -6.36
N LEU A 9 22.00 14.69 -7.07
CA LEU A 9 22.30 14.50 -8.50
C LEU A 9 23.16 13.27 -8.77
N SER A 10 23.93 12.81 -7.79
CA SER A 10 24.77 11.61 -7.89
C SER A 10 24.04 10.32 -7.52
N VAL A 11 22.77 10.37 -7.08
CA VAL A 11 21.99 9.15 -6.82
C VAL A 11 21.76 8.42 -8.14
N PRO A 12 22.28 7.19 -8.30
CA PRO A 12 22.12 6.47 -9.54
C PRO A 12 20.63 6.15 -9.79
N LEU A 13 20.18 6.34 -11.03
CA LEU A 13 18.79 6.13 -11.45
C LEU A 13 18.14 4.84 -10.92
N PRO A 14 18.82 3.67 -10.93
CA PRO A 14 18.27 2.44 -10.38
C PRO A 14 17.93 2.54 -8.89
N VAL A 15 18.74 3.25 -8.10
CA VAL A 15 18.50 3.44 -6.66
C VAL A 15 17.28 4.33 -6.44
N THR A 16 17.14 5.40 -7.21
CA THR A 16 15.94 6.26 -7.16
C THR A 16 14.68 5.48 -7.54
N LEU A 17 14.73 4.69 -8.61
CA LEU A 17 13.61 3.85 -9.04
C LEU A 17 13.25 2.78 -7.99
N ALA A 18 14.25 2.11 -7.42
CA ALA A 18 14.05 1.12 -6.37
C ALA A 18 13.43 1.74 -5.12
N ALA A 19 13.89 2.93 -4.72
CA ALA A 19 13.32 3.66 -3.59
C ALA A 19 11.86 4.04 -3.84
N VAL A 20 11.52 4.59 -5.01
CA VAL A 20 10.14 4.92 -5.38
C VAL A 20 9.26 3.67 -5.40
N ALA A 21 9.74 2.57 -5.98
CA ALA A 21 9.01 1.30 -6.01
C ALA A 21 8.77 0.75 -4.58
N ALA A 22 9.79 0.77 -3.73
CA ALA A 22 9.68 0.34 -2.33
C ALA A 22 8.67 1.18 -1.56
N ILE A 23 8.71 2.50 -1.70
CA ILE A 23 7.74 3.42 -1.09
C ILE A 23 6.33 3.12 -1.61
N GLY A 24 6.16 2.99 -2.92
CA GLY A 24 4.88 2.65 -3.54
C GLY A 24 4.30 1.33 -3.03
N LEU A 25 5.16 0.31 -2.86
CA LEU A 25 4.77 -0.98 -2.32
C LEU A 25 4.33 -0.88 -0.85
N LEU A 26 5.11 -0.19 -0.01
CA LEU A 26 4.77 0.01 1.41
C LEU A 26 3.44 0.76 1.57
N VAL A 27 3.26 1.85 0.82
CA VAL A 27 2.00 2.62 0.80
C VAL A 27 0.84 1.74 0.31
N GLY A 28 1.07 0.92 -0.72
CA GLY A 28 0.10 -0.05 -1.23
C GLY A 28 -0.35 -1.04 -0.15
N LEU A 29 0.60 -1.63 0.58
CA LEU A 29 0.32 -2.58 1.66
C LEU A 29 -0.43 -1.95 2.84
N GLN A 30 -0.22 -0.65 3.08
CA GLN A 30 -0.96 0.11 4.09
C GLN A 30 -2.36 0.51 3.62
N ARG A 31 -2.55 0.83 2.33
CA ARG A 31 -3.82 1.36 1.78
C ARG A 31 -4.77 0.27 1.32
N TYR A 32 -4.25 -0.90 0.97
CA TYR A 32 -5.02 -2.02 0.46
C TYR A 32 -4.88 -3.25 1.36
N GLN A 33 -5.89 -4.11 1.33
CA GLN A 33 -5.89 -5.41 1.97
C GLN A 33 -6.60 -6.42 1.06
N ARG A 34 -6.38 -7.71 1.28
CA ARG A 34 -7.22 -8.74 0.65
C ARG A 34 -8.54 -8.86 1.41
N CYS A 35 -9.64 -9.00 0.68
CA CYS A 35 -10.94 -9.29 1.27
C CYS A 35 -10.86 -10.66 1.95
N PRO A 36 -11.25 -10.79 3.23
CA PRO A 36 -11.16 -12.06 3.96
C PRO A 36 -12.12 -13.13 3.41
N HIS A 37 -13.10 -12.76 2.59
CA HIS A 37 -14.11 -13.68 2.06
C HIS A 37 -13.77 -14.23 0.67
N CYS A 38 -13.22 -13.39 -0.23
CA CYS A 38 -12.98 -13.77 -1.63
C CYS A 38 -11.54 -13.51 -2.10
N GLY A 39 -10.66 -13.00 -1.25
CA GLY A 39 -9.25 -12.74 -1.57
C GLY A 39 -8.98 -11.52 -2.46
N ARG A 40 -10.00 -10.88 -3.03
CA ARG A 40 -9.82 -9.71 -3.91
C ARG A 40 -9.19 -8.52 -3.19
N ILE A 41 -8.31 -7.79 -3.87
CA ILE A 41 -7.70 -6.56 -3.33
C ILE A 41 -8.78 -5.50 -3.17
N VAL A 42 -8.95 -5.01 -1.94
CA VAL A 42 -9.89 -3.96 -1.56
C VAL A 42 -9.17 -2.90 -0.73
N ARG A 43 -9.80 -1.74 -0.53
CA ARG A 43 -9.24 -0.71 0.37
C ARG A 43 -9.16 -1.26 1.79
N ARG A 44 -8.11 -0.91 2.52
CA ARG A 44 -7.98 -1.25 3.93
C ARG A 44 -9.03 -0.47 4.73
N ALA A 45 -9.82 -1.20 5.52
CA ALA A 45 -10.75 -0.56 6.46
C ALA A 45 -9.94 0.09 7.60
N MET A 46 -9.99 1.42 7.71
CA MET A 46 -9.34 2.15 8.81
C MET A 46 -10.25 2.25 10.04
N ARG A 47 -11.53 2.58 9.83
CA ARG A 47 -12.58 2.68 10.84
C ARG A 47 -13.89 2.16 10.28
N GLY A 48 -14.70 1.51 11.11
CA GLY A 48 -16.01 0.99 10.74
C GLY A 48 -15.98 -0.21 9.79
N TRP A 49 -17.11 -0.40 9.11
CA TRP A 49 -17.34 -1.49 8.17
C TRP A 49 -17.30 -0.97 6.73
N LEU A 50 -16.64 -1.72 5.86
CA LEU A 50 -16.66 -1.52 4.41
C LEU A 50 -17.30 -2.73 3.74
N ARG A 51 -17.87 -2.52 2.55
CA ARG A 51 -18.45 -3.60 1.74
C ARG A 51 -17.52 -3.94 0.59
N CYS A 52 -17.27 -5.23 0.35
CA CYS A 52 -16.47 -5.65 -0.80
C CYS A 52 -17.32 -5.48 -2.08
N PRO A 53 -16.84 -4.77 -3.12
CA PRO A 53 -17.59 -4.58 -4.35
C PRO A 53 -17.71 -5.89 -5.16
N SER A 54 -16.86 -6.88 -4.89
CA SER A 54 -16.86 -8.15 -5.64
C SER A 54 -17.76 -9.22 -5.03
N CYS A 55 -17.78 -9.38 -3.70
CA CYS A 55 -18.58 -10.42 -3.04
C CYS A 55 -19.76 -9.87 -2.24
N GLY A 56 -19.90 -8.54 -2.12
CA GLY A 56 -20.97 -7.89 -1.38
C GLY A 56 -20.91 -8.07 0.15
N ARG A 57 -19.94 -8.81 0.69
CA ARG A 57 -19.81 -9.02 2.15
C ARG A 57 -19.12 -7.85 2.83
N GLN A 58 -19.51 -7.62 4.09
CA GLN A 58 -18.89 -6.60 4.93
C GLN A 58 -17.56 -7.09 5.50
N TYR A 59 -16.60 -6.17 5.63
CA TYR A 59 -15.31 -6.40 6.26
C TYR A 59 -14.92 -5.18 7.11
N ARG A 60 -14.12 -5.41 8.16
CA ARG A 60 -13.57 -4.38 9.03
C ARG A 60 -12.10 -4.62 9.30
N ARG A 61 -11.42 -3.65 9.91
CA ARG A 61 -10.02 -3.80 10.32
C ARG A 61 -9.89 -5.01 11.27
N GLY A 62 -8.93 -5.89 10.99
CA GLY A 62 -8.65 -7.06 11.83
C GLY A 62 -9.67 -8.19 11.73
N LEU A 63 -10.67 -8.11 10.85
CA LEU A 63 -11.59 -9.22 10.61
C LEU A 63 -10.83 -10.38 9.96
N ARG A 64 -10.68 -11.49 10.69
CA ARG A 64 -10.20 -12.76 10.16
C ARG A 64 -11.40 -13.68 10.05
N VAL A 65 -11.84 -13.89 8.82
CA VAL A 65 -12.82 -14.94 8.52
C VAL A 65 -11.96 -16.08 8.00
N ARG A 66 -11.88 -17.16 8.78
CA ARG A 66 -11.13 -18.36 8.42
C ARG A 66 -12.10 -19.34 7.80
#